data_AF-A0A9X1N0T1-F1
#
_entry.id   AF-A0A9X1N0T1-F1
#
_cell.length_a   1.000
_cell.length_b   1.000
_cell.length_c   1.000
_cell.angle_alpha   90.00
_cell.angle_beta   90.00
_cell.angle_gamma   90.00
#
_symmetry.space_group_name_H-M   'P 1'
#
loop_
_entity.id
_entity.type
_entity.pdbx_description
1 polymer ?
#
loop_
_entity_poly.entity_id
_entity_poly.type
_entity_poly.pdbx_seq_one_letter_code
_entity_poly.pdbx_strand_id
1 'polypeptide(L)' 'GLNGRIVGMRSFGESAPAEQLFAEFGFTVDNVVANARELLK' A
#
# COMPACT_ATOMS: atom_id res chain seq x y z
N GLY A 1 -8.37 -10.39 -2.04
CA GLY A 1 -9.48 -11.38 -2.13
C GLY A 1 -9.01 -12.60 -2.89
N LEU A 2 -9.87 -13.57 -3.22
CA LEU A 2 -9.44 -14.89 -3.68
C LEU A 2 -8.42 -14.90 -4.85
N ASN A 3 -8.40 -13.88 -5.72
CA ASN A 3 -7.38 -13.71 -6.78
C ASN A 3 -6.86 -12.27 -6.87
N GLY A 4 -6.78 -11.54 -5.75
CA GLY A 4 -6.37 -10.13 -5.78
C GLY A 4 -5.52 -9.74 -4.58
N ARG A 5 -4.68 -8.70 -4.74
CA ARG A 5 -3.86 -8.15 -3.66
C ARG A 5 -4.60 -7.10 -2.85
N ILE A 6 -4.14 -6.89 -1.62
CA ILE A 6 -4.63 -5.85 -0.70
C ILE A 6 -3.45 -4.92 -0.43
N VAL A 7 -3.65 -3.63 -0.71
CA VAL A 7 -2.75 -2.54 -0.29
C VAL A 7 -3.37 -1.93 0.96
N GLY A 8 -2.74 -2.15 2.10
CA GLY A 8 -3.24 -1.72 3.40
C GLY A 8 -2.23 -2.01 4.50
N MET A 9 -2.48 -1.47 5.69
CA MET A 9 -1.56 -1.59 6.82
C MET A 9 -1.60 -2.99 7.43
N ARG A 10 -0.42 -3.49 7.82
CA ARG A 10 -0.25 -4.76 8.55
C ARG A 10 0.28 -4.57 9.97
N SER A 11 0.53 -3.33 10.36
CA SER A 11 1.03 -2.91 11.67
C SER A 11 0.12 -1.82 12.24
N PHE A 12 0.36 -1.45 13.50
CA PHE A 12 -0.22 -0.25 14.07
C PHE A 12 0.32 1.01 13.38
N GLY A 13 -0.41 2.11 13.54
CA GLY A 13 0.02 3.42 13.09
C GLY A 13 1.09 4.02 14.00
N GLU A 14 1.64 5.14 13.57
CA GLU A 14 2.65 5.91 14.30
C GLU A 14 2.23 7.37 14.45
N SER A 15 2.92 8.10 15.33
CA SER A 15 2.66 9.53 15.55
C SER A 15 3.51 10.38 14.61
N ALA A 16 2.94 10.75 13.47
CA ALA A 16 3.55 11.67 12.50
C ALA A 16 2.47 12.31 11.61
N PRO A 17 2.80 13.33 10.80
CA PRO A 17 1.88 13.88 9.81
C PRO A 17 1.42 12.83 8.80
N ALA A 18 0.15 12.88 8.42
CA ALA A 18 -0.47 11.87 7.56
C ALA A 18 0.28 11.66 6.22
N GLU A 19 0.78 12.73 5.61
CA GLU A 19 1.52 12.67 4.34
C GLU A 19 2.78 11.80 4.44
N GLN A 20 3.51 11.88 5.56
CA GLN A 20 4.68 11.05 5.80
C GLN A 20 4.28 9.60 6.05
N LEU A 21 3.23 9.39 6.85
CA LEU A 21 2.70 8.06 7.13
C LEU A 21 2.17 7.36 5.88
N PHE A 22 1.57 8.09 4.93
CA PHE A 22 1.10 7.49 3.69
C PHE A 22 2.25 6.94 2.86
N ALA A 23 3.34 7.68 2.72
CA ALA A 23 4.53 7.18 2.04
C ALA A 23 5.12 5.95 2.76
N GLU A 24 5.24 6.02 4.08
CA GLU A 24 5.86 4.96 4.89
C GLU A 24 5.03 3.66 4.89
N PHE A 25 3.71 3.76 5.00
CA PHE A 25 2.82 2.61 4.92
C PHE A 25 2.54 2.15 3.47
N GLY A 26 3.22 2.73 2.48
CA GLY A 26 3.15 2.32 1.09
C GLY A 26 1.84 2.69 0.38
N PHE A 27 1.11 3.70 0.88
CA PHE A 27 -0.03 4.31 0.20
C PHE A 27 0.45 5.28 -0.89
N THR A 28 1.27 4.77 -1.81
CA THR A 28 1.79 5.51 -2.95
C THR A 28 1.24 4.96 -4.25
N VAL A 29 1.15 5.82 -5.26
CA VAL A 29 0.69 5.43 -6.61
C VAL A 29 1.56 4.32 -7.18
N ASP A 30 2.88 4.43 -7.02
CA ASP A 30 3.83 3.44 -7.53
C ASP A 30 3.62 2.06 -6.92
N ASN A 31 3.39 1.98 -5.60
CA ASN A 31 3.12 0.72 -4.94
C ASN A 31 1.80 0.10 -5.44
N VAL A 32 0.75 0.89 -5.62
CA VAL A 32 -0.53 0.41 -6.16
C VAL A 32 -0.37 -0.12 -7.58
N VAL A 33 0.33 0.63 -8.45
CA VAL A 33 0.57 0.22 -9.85
C VAL A 33 1.41 -1.05 -9.92
N ALA A 34 2.44 -1.17 -9.09
CA ALA A 34 3.28 -2.38 -9.03
C ALA A 34 2.44 -3.61 -8.64
N ASN A 35 1.64 -3.51 -7.57
CA ASN A 35 0.75 -4.60 -7.13
C ASN A 35 -0.29 -4.98 -8.20
N ALA A 36 -0.83 -3.99 -8.92
CA ALA A 36 -1.78 -4.24 -10.01
C ALA A 36 -1.10 -4.97 -11.19
N ARG A 37 0.11 -4.56 -11.59
CA ARG A 37 0.87 -5.20 -12.67
C ARG A 37 1.23 -6.65 -12.35
N GLU A 38 1.52 -6.96 -11.09
CA GLU A 38 1.79 -8.34 -10.67
C GLU A 38 0.58 -9.27 -10.82
N LEU A 39 -0.64 -8.74 -10.68
CA LEU A 39 -1.87 -9.52 -10.83
C LEU A 39 -2.27 -9.78 -12.29
N LEU A 40 -1.69 -9.03 -13.22
CA LEU A 40 -2.00 -9.09 -14.66
C LEU A 40 -0.95 -9.88 -15.47
N LYS A 41 0.06 -10.44 -14.80
CA LYS A 41 1.01 -11.40 -15.38
C LYS A 41 0.42 -12.80 -15.35
#